data_AF-A0A142XQ28-F1
#
_entry.id   AF-A0A142XQ28-F1
#
_cell.length_a   1.000
_cell.length_b   1.000
_cell.length_c   1.000
_cell.angle_alpha   90.00
_cell.angle_beta   90.00
_cell.angle_gamma   90.00
#
_symmetry.space_group_name_H-M   'P 1'
#
loop_
_entity.id
_entity.type
_entity.pdbx_description
1 polymer ?
#
loop_
_entity_poly.entity_id
_entity_poly.type
_entity_poly.pdbx_seq_one_letter_code
_entity_poly.pdbx_strand_id
1 'polypeptide(L)'
;MGFTVNRNDGGTKDAEFEAYARLLRQQGVDLGKLPRAPEPGTGRRWLYVWDTEEKAQAFATELKKRTRDDAWVVVEVAAPPSEGPMGPIIVQVGRRANGLVFGLHPLSRAMIQSAFPAAKGAAATISINFETFRDFQATHGSIDALARELVPTLTGLKPQELEKLGYALIEDDTERTLVFVRPGDLVQA
;
A
#
# COMPACT_ATOMS: atom_id res chain seq x y z
N MET A 1 21.45 -4.22 -13.94
CA MET A 1 20.74 -2.96 -13.58
C MET A 1 19.27 -3.16 -13.89
N GLY A 2 18.38 -2.45 -13.20
CA GLY A 2 16.94 -2.61 -13.35
C GLY A 2 16.28 -1.26 -13.59
N PHE A 3 15.03 -1.27 -14.02
CA PHE A 3 14.30 -0.06 -14.37
C PHE A 3 12.99 -0.02 -13.61
N THR A 4 12.61 1.14 -13.10
CA THR A 4 11.29 1.35 -12.50
C THR A 4 10.59 2.53 -13.14
N VAL A 5 9.30 2.69 -12.86
CA VAL A 5 8.50 3.82 -13.34
C VAL A 5 8.03 4.61 -12.14
N ASN A 6 8.42 5.88 -12.10
CA ASN A 6 8.14 6.82 -11.00
C ASN A 6 7.61 8.14 -11.58
N ARG A 7 7.05 8.99 -10.74
CA ARG A 7 6.76 10.37 -11.12
C ARG A 7 7.98 11.28 -10.95
N ASN A 8 8.15 12.23 -11.86
CA ASN A 8 9.23 13.20 -11.82
C ASN A 8 8.99 14.40 -10.87
N ASP A 9 7.80 14.52 -10.27
CA ASP A 9 7.33 15.70 -9.51
C ASP A 9 7.30 15.49 -7.99
N GLY A 10 8.08 14.54 -7.47
CA GLY A 10 8.23 14.33 -6.02
C GLY A 10 7.66 13.00 -5.49
N GLY A 11 7.50 12.01 -6.37
CA GLY A 11 7.04 10.67 -6.03
C GLY A 11 5.54 10.45 -6.26
N THR A 12 5.11 9.21 -6.14
CA THR A 12 3.76 8.77 -6.48
C THR A 12 2.82 8.97 -5.30
N LYS A 13 1.70 9.68 -5.51
CA LYS A 13 0.58 9.76 -4.55
C LYS A 13 -0.27 8.50 -4.60
N ASP A 14 -1.19 8.34 -3.64
CA ASP A 14 -1.94 7.09 -3.50
C ASP A 14 -2.88 6.80 -4.68
N ALA A 15 -3.65 7.78 -5.16
CA ALA A 15 -4.49 7.63 -6.35
C ALA A 15 -3.68 7.27 -7.62
N GLU A 16 -2.49 7.85 -7.76
CA GLU A 16 -1.58 7.58 -8.88
C GLU A 16 -0.99 6.17 -8.78
N PHE A 17 -0.66 5.73 -7.57
CA PHE A 17 -0.15 4.40 -7.28
C PHE A 17 -1.22 3.32 -7.51
N GLU A 18 -2.50 3.61 -7.24
CA GLU A 18 -3.58 2.71 -7.60
C GLU A 18 -3.70 2.51 -9.10
N ALA A 19 -3.56 3.58 -9.90
CA ALA A 19 -3.55 3.47 -11.35
C ALA A 19 -2.37 2.61 -11.85
N TYR A 20 -1.19 2.83 -11.28
CA TYR A 20 0.02 2.03 -11.52
C TYR A 20 -0.22 0.54 -11.19
N ALA A 21 -0.68 0.23 -9.97
CA ALA A 21 -0.91 -1.13 -9.50
C ALA A 21 -2.02 -1.84 -10.30
N ARG A 22 -3.05 -1.11 -10.70
CA ARG A 22 -4.11 -1.61 -11.57
C ARG A 22 -3.57 -2.00 -12.95
N LEU A 23 -2.69 -1.19 -13.55
CA LEU A 23 -2.10 -1.52 -14.84
C LEU A 23 -1.23 -2.77 -14.76
N LEU A 24 -0.40 -2.89 -13.73
CA LEU A 24 0.41 -4.10 -13.49
C LEU A 24 -0.45 -5.36 -13.40
N ARG A 25 -1.54 -5.32 -12.63
CA ARG A 25 -2.47 -6.46 -12.52
C ARG A 25 -3.11 -6.83 -13.86
N GLN A 26 -3.47 -5.84 -14.67
CA GLN A 26 -4.04 -6.08 -15.99
C GLN A 26 -3.04 -6.69 -16.97
N GLN A 27 -1.74 -6.48 -16.74
CA GLN A 27 -0.66 -7.15 -17.46
C GLN A 27 -0.31 -8.53 -16.88
N GLY A 28 -1.06 -9.00 -15.88
CA GLY A 28 -0.85 -10.30 -15.25
C GLY A 28 0.28 -10.35 -14.22
N VAL A 29 0.80 -9.20 -13.79
CA VAL A 29 1.84 -9.14 -12.75
C VAL A 29 1.24 -9.45 -11.39
N ASP A 30 1.87 -10.39 -10.68
CA ASP A 30 1.52 -10.72 -9.30
C ASP A 30 2.12 -9.69 -8.32
N LEU A 31 1.24 -8.85 -7.77
CA LEU A 31 1.63 -7.79 -6.84
C LEU A 31 2.09 -8.29 -5.46
N GLY A 32 1.79 -9.55 -5.12
CA GLY A 32 2.24 -10.16 -3.87
C GLY A 32 3.69 -10.65 -3.94
N LYS A 33 4.20 -10.92 -5.15
CA LYS A 33 5.53 -11.47 -5.36
C LYS A 33 6.15 -10.92 -6.64
N LEU A 34 6.91 -9.85 -6.48
CA LEU A 34 7.59 -9.21 -7.60
C LEU A 34 8.99 -8.69 -7.22
N PRO A 35 9.88 -8.54 -8.21
CA PRO A 35 11.10 -7.77 -8.04
C PRO A 35 10.74 -6.30 -7.75
N ARG A 36 11.21 -5.78 -6.61
CA ARG A 36 10.88 -4.42 -6.16
C ARG A 36 12.10 -3.64 -5.71
N ALA A 37 11.98 -2.32 -5.81
CA ALA A 37 12.94 -1.35 -5.27
C ALA A 37 12.19 -0.25 -4.50
N PRO A 38 12.84 0.42 -3.54
CA PRO A 38 12.30 1.62 -2.90
C PRO A 38 11.94 2.69 -3.94
N GLU A 39 10.84 3.41 -3.74
CA GLU A 39 10.47 4.55 -4.58
C GLU A 39 11.62 5.56 -4.62
N PRO A 40 12.21 5.84 -5.81
CA PRO A 40 13.32 6.78 -5.92
C PRO A 40 12.94 8.16 -5.40
N GLY A 41 13.82 8.75 -4.58
CA GLY A 41 13.67 10.09 -4.02
C GLY A 41 12.85 10.18 -2.72
N THR A 42 11.85 9.32 -2.51
CA THR A 42 11.00 9.38 -1.30
C THR A 42 11.21 8.20 -0.34
N GLY A 43 11.53 7.01 -0.86
CA GLY A 43 11.57 5.77 -0.10
C GLY A 43 10.24 5.41 0.59
N ARG A 44 9.10 5.95 0.15
CA ARG A 44 7.81 5.78 0.86
C ARG A 44 7.12 4.45 0.57
N ARG A 45 7.38 3.85 -0.59
CA ARG A 45 6.71 2.63 -1.07
C ARG A 45 7.66 1.79 -1.91
N TRP A 46 7.22 0.58 -2.26
CA TRP A 46 7.91 -0.28 -3.19
C TRP A 46 7.35 -0.10 -4.60
N LEU A 47 8.22 -0.05 -5.60
CA LEU A 47 7.84 -0.03 -7.01
C LEU A 47 8.36 -1.27 -7.72
N TYR A 48 7.65 -1.70 -8.77
CA TYR A 48 8.05 -2.84 -9.60
C TYR A 48 9.34 -2.51 -10.38
N VAL A 49 10.21 -3.51 -10.51
CA VAL A 49 11.47 -3.42 -11.25
C VAL A 49 11.38 -4.30 -12.50
N TRP A 50 11.48 -3.67 -13.66
CA TRP A 50 11.69 -4.31 -14.94
C TRP A 50 13.16 -4.64 -15.16
N ASP A 51 13.40 -5.72 -15.88
CA ASP A 51 14.73 -6.18 -16.31
C ASP A 51 15.30 -5.36 -17.48
N THR A 52 14.45 -4.71 -18.27
CA THR A 52 14.87 -3.88 -19.40
C THR A 52 14.15 -2.53 -19.43
N GLU A 53 14.84 -1.53 -19.98
CA GLU A 53 14.31 -0.16 -20.11
C GLU A 53 13.10 -0.12 -21.03
N GLU A 54 13.10 -0.92 -22.11
CA GLU A 54 12.03 -0.94 -23.10
C GLU A 54 10.71 -1.40 -22.49
N LYS A 55 10.73 -2.39 -21.59
CA LYS A 55 9.52 -2.85 -20.88
C LYS A 55 9.00 -1.80 -19.90
N ALA A 56 9.90 -1.15 -19.16
CA ALA A 56 9.54 -0.05 -18.27
C ALA A 56 8.96 1.13 -19.08
N GLN A 57 9.53 1.44 -20.23
CA GLN A 57 9.08 2.52 -21.11
C GLN A 57 7.72 2.21 -21.74
N ALA A 58 7.48 0.97 -22.16
CA ALA A 58 6.17 0.54 -22.63
C ALA A 58 5.10 0.69 -21.54
N PHE A 59 5.42 0.30 -20.30
CA PHE A 59 4.54 0.49 -19.15
C PHE A 59 4.28 1.97 -18.86
N ALA A 60 5.32 2.80 -18.81
CA ALA A 60 5.20 4.23 -18.59
C ALA A 60 4.30 4.88 -19.64
N THR A 61 4.51 4.59 -20.93
CA THR A 61 3.69 5.10 -22.04
C THR A 61 2.22 4.75 -21.88
N GLU A 62 1.91 3.50 -21.55
CA GLU A 62 0.52 3.07 -21.33
C GLU A 62 -0.09 3.73 -20.08
N LEU A 63 0.71 3.90 -19.02
CA LEU A 63 0.27 4.58 -17.81
C LEU A 63 -0.07 6.06 -18.10
N LYS A 64 0.81 6.78 -18.80
CA LYS A 64 0.57 8.17 -19.26
C LYS A 64 -0.73 8.30 -20.03
N LYS A 65 -0.96 7.41 -20.99
CA LYS A 65 -2.18 7.43 -21.82
C LYS A 65 -3.45 7.28 -20.99
N ARG A 66 -3.41 6.44 -19.94
CA ARG A 66 -4.57 6.16 -19.09
C ARG A 66 -4.83 7.24 -18.06
N THR A 67 -3.79 7.77 -17.45
CA THR A 67 -3.91 8.83 -16.44
C THR A 67 -4.00 10.22 -17.07
N ARG A 68 -3.69 10.34 -18.37
CA ARG A 68 -3.48 11.61 -19.09
C ARG A 68 -2.45 12.48 -18.36
N ASP A 69 -1.40 11.84 -17.88
CA ASP A 69 -0.37 12.48 -17.07
C ASP A 69 1.01 12.15 -17.63
N ASP A 70 1.74 13.16 -18.09
CA ASP A 70 3.05 12.98 -18.71
C ASP A 70 4.21 12.92 -17.71
N ALA A 71 3.94 13.10 -16.40
CA ALA A 71 4.93 13.10 -15.33
C ALA A 71 5.55 11.72 -15.05
N TRP A 72 4.95 10.64 -15.57
CA TRP A 72 5.51 9.29 -15.43
C TRP A 72 6.81 9.15 -16.23
N VAL A 73 7.88 8.71 -15.58
CA VAL A 73 9.20 8.55 -16.21
C VAL A 73 9.81 7.21 -15.83
N VAL A 74 10.63 6.68 -16.72
CA VAL A 74 11.49 5.53 -16.41
C VAL A 74 12.70 6.03 -15.65
N VAL A 75 13.04 5.32 -14.58
CA VAL A 75 14.19 5.60 -13.73
C VAL A 75 15.02 4.35 -13.60
N GLU A 76 16.32 4.47 -13.83
CA GLU A 76 17.27 3.39 -13.58
C GLU A 76 17.47 3.19 -12.08
N VAL A 77 17.48 1.93 -11.66
CA VAL A 77 17.67 1.51 -10.28
C VAL A 77 18.63 0.32 -10.23
N ALA A 78 19.26 0.09 -9.08
CA ALA A 78 19.94 -1.17 -8.85
C ALA A 78 18.90 -2.33 -8.91
N ALA A 79 19.10 -3.30 -9.82
CA ALA A 79 18.26 -4.51 -9.94
C ALA A 79 18.28 -5.34 -8.64
N PRO A 80 17.23 -6.14 -8.34
CA PRO A 80 16.63 -6.03 -7.01
C PRO A 80 17.39 -6.77 -5.90
N PRO A 81 17.61 -6.11 -4.75
CA PRO A 81 18.00 -6.75 -3.49
C PRO A 81 16.82 -7.37 -2.71
N SER A 82 15.56 -7.18 -3.13
CA SER A 82 14.36 -7.69 -2.41
C SER A 82 13.23 -8.14 -3.34
N GLU A 83 12.74 -9.36 -3.16
CA GLU A 83 11.45 -9.84 -3.68
C GLU A 83 10.37 -9.68 -2.61
N GLY A 84 9.14 -9.33 -3.01
CA GLY A 84 8.00 -9.33 -2.11
C GLY A 84 6.83 -8.47 -2.57
N PRO A 85 5.89 -8.15 -1.66
CA PRO A 85 4.70 -7.39 -2.02
C PRO A 85 5.04 -5.93 -2.31
N MET A 86 4.24 -5.28 -3.16
CA MET A 86 4.44 -3.87 -3.52
C MET A 86 4.16 -2.86 -2.38
N GLY A 87 3.82 -3.35 -1.18
CA GLY A 87 3.66 -2.57 0.06
C GLY A 87 2.56 -1.50 0.00
N PRO A 88 2.51 -0.63 1.03
CA PRO A 88 2.07 -1.02 2.37
C PRO A 88 0.62 -1.55 2.36
N ILE A 89 0.21 -2.24 3.43
CA ILE A 89 -1.19 -2.68 3.56
C ILE A 89 -2.07 -1.45 3.79
N ILE A 90 -3.06 -1.25 2.94
CA ILE A 90 -4.02 -0.15 3.04
C ILE A 90 -5.26 -0.65 3.76
N VAL A 91 -5.59 0.05 4.84
CA VAL A 91 -6.81 -0.10 5.61
C VAL A 91 -7.66 1.15 5.39
N GLN A 92 -8.83 0.92 4.83
CA GLN A 92 -9.88 1.91 4.61
C GLN A 92 -10.63 2.20 5.90
N VAL A 93 -10.83 3.47 6.20
CA VAL A 93 -11.54 3.97 7.38
C VAL A 93 -12.75 4.77 6.94
N GLY A 94 -13.92 4.16 7.07
CA GLY A 94 -15.21 4.80 6.86
C GLY A 94 -15.73 5.42 8.15
N ARG A 95 -16.10 6.71 8.11
CA ARG A 95 -16.77 7.37 9.23
C ARG A 95 -18.27 7.12 9.18
N ARG A 96 -18.87 6.80 10.32
CA ARG A 96 -20.32 6.71 10.51
C ARG A 96 -20.76 7.68 11.61
N ALA A 97 -22.04 8.01 11.65
CA ALA A 97 -22.59 8.95 12.62
C ALA A 97 -22.27 8.58 14.08
N ASN A 98 -22.11 7.29 14.37
CA ASN A 98 -21.87 6.73 15.70
C ASN A 98 -20.68 5.75 15.74
N GLY A 99 -19.68 5.94 14.88
CA GLY A 99 -18.51 5.05 14.91
C GLY A 99 -17.59 5.13 13.71
N LEU A 100 -16.62 4.20 13.71
CA LEU A 100 -15.67 3.98 12.63
C LEU A 100 -15.81 2.56 12.10
N VAL A 101 -15.65 2.40 10.79
CA VAL A 101 -15.57 1.11 10.13
C VAL A 101 -14.23 0.98 9.44
N PHE A 102 -13.54 -0.11 9.72
CA PHE A 102 -12.24 -0.44 9.17
C PHE A 102 -12.37 -1.62 8.23
N GLY A 103 -11.72 -1.56 7.07
CA GLY A 103 -11.69 -2.67 6.12
C GLY A 103 -10.39 -2.67 5.33
N LEU A 104 -9.95 -3.85 4.86
CA LEU A 104 -8.83 -3.90 3.93
C LEU A 104 -9.23 -3.35 2.57
N HIS A 105 -8.40 -2.47 2.01
CA HIS A 105 -8.52 -2.08 0.63
C HIS A 105 -8.44 -3.33 -0.28
N PRO A 106 -9.26 -3.44 -1.35
CA PRO A 106 -9.27 -4.62 -2.20
C PRO A 106 -7.89 -4.98 -2.79
N LEU A 107 -7.06 -3.98 -3.09
CA LEU A 107 -5.69 -4.20 -3.57
C LEU A 107 -4.85 -4.91 -2.49
N SER A 108 -4.88 -4.42 -1.26
CA SER A 108 -4.11 -5.00 -0.15
C SER A 108 -4.61 -6.39 0.20
N ARG A 109 -5.92 -6.64 0.13
CA ARG A 109 -6.47 -7.98 0.28
C ARG A 109 -5.90 -8.94 -0.76
N ALA A 110 -5.90 -8.56 -2.04
CA ALA A 110 -5.36 -9.39 -3.10
C ALA A 110 -3.85 -9.65 -2.93
N MET A 111 -3.07 -8.63 -2.54
CA MET A 111 -1.64 -8.78 -2.27
C MET A 111 -1.37 -9.72 -1.10
N ILE A 112 -2.11 -9.60 0.01
CA ILE A 112 -1.96 -10.48 1.18
C ILE A 112 -2.31 -11.92 0.80
N GLN A 113 -3.40 -12.14 0.07
CA GLN A 113 -3.81 -13.49 -0.34
C GLN A 113 -2.78 -14.18 -1.24
N SER A 114 -2.13 -13.41 -2.12
CA SER A 114 -1.07 -13.92 -2.99
C SER A 114 0.21 -14.23 -2.20
N ALA A 115 0.69 -13.27 -1.41
CA ALA A 115 1.96 -13.37 -0.69
C ALA A 115 1.91 -14.29 0.54
N PHE A 116 0.76 -14.38 1.21
CA PHE A 116 0.54 -15.13 2.44
C PHE A 116 -0.76 -15.95 2.35
N PRO A 117 -0.80 -17.05 1.57
CA PRO A 117 -2.04 -17.81 1.34
C PRO A 117 -2.66 -18.41 2.61
N ALA A 118 -1.85 -18.58 3.67
CA ALA A 118 -2.31 -19.04 4.98
C ALA A 118 -2.89 -17.92 5.86
N ALA A 119 -2.62 -16.65 5.54
CA ALA A 119 -3.12 -15.52 6.29
C ALA A 119 -4.63 -15.37 6.06
N LYS A 120 -5.39 -15.45 7.15
CA LYS A 120 -6.84 -15.26 7.15
C LYS A 120 -7.19 -14.29 8.28
N GLY A 121 -7.59 -13.08 7.91
CA GLY A 121 -8.16 -12.15 8.86
C GLY A 121 -9.40 -12.75 9.54
N ALA A 122 -9.60 -12.41 10.81
CA ALA A 122 -10.75 -12.87 11.57
C ALA A 122 -12.06 -12.21 11.11
N ALA A 123 -11.96 -11.06 10.43
CA ALA A 123 -13.11 -10.33 9.89
C ALA A 123 -12.75 -9.60 8.59
N ALA A 124 -13.73 -9.42 7.70
CA ALA A 124 -13.57 -8.63 6.48
C ALA A 124 -13.61 -7.11 6.76
N THR A 125 -14.37 -6.74 7.80
CA THR A 125 -14.50 -5.38 8.32
C THR A 125 -14.60 -5.42 9.84
N ILE A 126 -14.16 -4.37 10.52
CA ILE A 126 -14.33 -4.19 11.97
C ILE A 126 -15.03 -2.86 12.19
N SER A 127 -16.08 -2.85 13.02
CA SER A 127 -16.83 -1.65 13.37
C SER A 127 -16.65 -1.33 14.85
N ILE A 128 -16.25 -0.10 15.14
CA ILE A 128 -16.09 0.43 16.49
C ILE A 128 -17.14 1.51 16.68
N ASN A 129 -18.12 1.23 17.53
CA ASN A 129 -19.21 2.16 17.82
C ASN A 129 -18.88 2.99 19.06
N PHE A 130 -19.20 4.28 19.00
CA PHE A 130 -19.07 5.21 20.12
C PHE A 130 -20.07 6.35 19.94
N GLU A 131 -20.60 6.88 21.04
CA GLU A 131 -21.55 7.99 21.01
C GLU A 131 -20.83 9.31 20.75
N THR A 132 -19.66 9.50 21.36
CA THR A 132 -18.81 10.67 21.14
C THR A 132 -17.36 10.28 20.88
N PHE A 133 -16.62 11.15 20.20
CA PHE A 133 -15.18 10.94 20.00
C PHE A 133 -14.39 10.92 21.32
N ARG A 134 -14.92 11.51 22.40
CA ARG A 134 -14.32 11.41 23.74
C ARG A 134 -14.43 9.98 24.27
N ASP A 135 -15.56 9.30 24.06
CA ASP A 135 -15.77 7.92 24.49
C ASP A 135 -14.84 6.97 23.73
N PHE A 136 -14.66 7.23 22.44
CA PHE A 136 -13.65 6.56 21.63
C PHE A 136 -12.25 6.70 22.25
N GLN A 137 -11.82 7.93 22.56
CA GLN A 137 -10.51 8.17 23.14
C GLN A 137 -10.34 7.54 24.52
N ALA A 138 -11.38 7.55 25.36
CA ALA A 138 -11.34 6.93 26.68
C ALA A 138 -11.21 5.40 26.62
N THR A 139 -11.84 4.77 25.61
CA THR A 139 -11.90 3.31 25.48
C THR A 139 -10.72 2.74 24.68
N HIS A 140 -10.36 3.39 23.58
CA HIS A 140 -9.39 2.89 22.61
C HIS A 140 -8.10 3.72 22.56
N GLY A 141 -8.02 4.82 23.31
CA GLY A 141 -6.87 5.71 23.32
C GLY A 141 -6.78 6.54 22.04
N SER A 142 -5.94 6.09 21.10
CA SER A 142 -5.69 6.77 19.83
C SER A 142 -5.96 5.85 18.63
N ILE A 143 -6.16 6.45 17.45
CA ILE A 143 -6.29 5.69 16.20
C ILE A 143 -5.03 4.85 15.93
N ASP A 144 -3.84 5.36 16.25
CA ASP A 144 -2.58 4.62 16.15
C ASP A 144 -2.54 3.38 17.04
N ALA A 145 -2.99 3.50 18.30
CA ALA A 145 -3.04 2.37 19.24
C ALA A 145 -4.04 1.31 18.75
N LEU A 146 -5.24 1.76 18.37
CA LEU A 146 -6.26 0.90 17.81
C LEU A 146 -5.80 0.21 16.52
N ALA A 147 -5.07 0.91 15.64
CA ALA A 147 -4.56 0.34 14.40
C ALA A 147 -3.65 -0.89 14.66
N ARG A 148 -2.83 -0.86 15.71
CA ARG A 148 -1.95 -1.98 16.08
C ARG A 148 -2.74 -3.23 16.48
N GLU A 149 -3.96 -3.08 16.98
CA GLU A 149 -4.84 -4.18 17.35
C GLU A 149 -5.69 -4.67 16.16
N LEU A 150 -6.19 -3.73 15.35
CA LEU A 150 -7.10 -4.03 14.25
C LEU A 150 -6.39 -4.63 13.03
N VAL A 151 -5.21 -4.12 12.67
CA VAL A 151 -4.51 -4.54 11.44
C VAL A 151 -4.17 -6.03 11.43
N PRO A 152 -3.61 -6.64 12.51
CA PRO A 152 -3.43 -8.08 12.57
C PRO A 152 -4.75 -8.84 12.43
N THR A 153 -5.82 -8.34 13.04
CA THR A 153 -7.16 -8.97 13.00
C THR A 153 -7.75 -8.95 11.58
N LEU A 154 -7.58 -7.85 10.85
CA LEU A 154 -8.05 -7.69 9.47
C LEU A 154 -7.23 -8.50 8.46
N THR A 155 -5.93 -8.64 8.70
CA THR A 155 -4.98 -9.23 7.74
C THR A 155 -4.71 -10.71 7.99
N GLY A 156 -4.77 -11.16 9.25
CA GLY A 156 -4.27 -12.47 9.67
C GLY A 156 -2.74 -12.59 9.66
N LEU A 157 -2.02 -11.48 9.48
CA LEU A 157 -0.57 -11.45 9.45
C LEU A 157 0.01 -11.32 10.85
N LYS A 158 1.20 -11.89 11.03
CA LYS A 158 1.97 -11.77 12.27
C LYS A 158 2.60 -10.39 12.38
N PRO A 159 2.91 -9.91 13.60
CA PRO A 159 3.57 -8.62 13.80
C PRO A 159 4.85 -8.45 12.95
N GLN A 160 5.69 -9.49 12.84
CA GLN A 160 6.93 -9.43 12.06
C GLN A 160 6.69 -9.27 10.56
N GLU A 161 5.57 -9.76 10.03
CA GLU A 161 5.20 -9.60 8.63
C GLU A 161 4.67 -8.18 8.39
N LEU A 162 3.86 -7.66 9.32
CA LEU A 162 3.37 -6.29 9.28
C LEU A 162 4.49 -5.26 9.43
N GLU A 163 5.52 -5.55 10.24
CA GLU A 163 6.72 -4.71 10.33
C GLU A 163 7.43 -4.61 9.00
N LYS A 164 7.60 -5.72 8.27
CA LYS A 164 8.26 -5.71 6.95
C LYS A 164 7.45 -4.98 5.89
N LEU A 165 6.14 -5.19 5.87
CA LEU A 165 5.26 -4.63 4.85
C LEU A 165 4.85 -3.19 5.11
N GLY A 166 4.78 -2.77 6.37
CA GLY A 166 4.13 -1.54 6.76
C GLY A 166 2.63 -1.54 6.48
N TYR A 167 1.95 -0.51 6.95
CA TYR A 167 0.53 -0.31 6.68
C TYR A 167 0.13 1.17 6.79
N ALA A 168 -0.97 1.52 6.15
CA ALA A 168 -1.57 2.84 6.19
C ALA A 168 -3.06 2.73 6.52
N LEU A 169 -3.56 3.61 7.38
CA LEU A 169 -4.99 3.84 7.56
C LEU A 169 -5.37 5.10 6.80
N ILE A 170 -6.31 4.99 5.87
CA ILE A 170 -6.73 6.07 4.98
C ILE A 170 -8.24 6.26 5.15
N GLU A 171 -8.67 7.51 5.34
CA GLU A 171 -10.10 7.84 5.34
C GLU A 171 -10.71 7.73 3.95
N ASP A 172 -11.84 7.02 3.86
CA ASP A 172 -12.48 6.74 2.57
C ASP A 172 -12.97 8.00 1.85
N ASP A 173 -13.45 8.99 2.61
CA ASP A 173 -14.08 10.19 2.03
C ASP A 173 -13.07 11.27 1.65
N THR A 174 -11.93 11.34 2.35
CA THR A 174 -10.97 12.45 2.24
C THR A 174 -9.62 12.03 1.70
N GLU A 175 -9.39 10.72 1.54
CA GLU A 175 -8.08 10.12 1.25
C GLU A 175 -6.99 10.52 2.26
N ARG A 176 -7.39 11.05 3.43
CA ARG A 176 -6.44 11.48 4.44
C ARG A 176 -5.81 10.26 5.10
N THR A 177 -4.48 10.21 5.08
CA THR A 177 -3.73 9.25 5.90
C THR A 177 -3.85 9.60 7.38
N LEU A 178 -4.44 8.70 8.16
CA LEU A 178 -4.57 8.81 9.62
C LEU A 178 -3.38 8.21 10.34
N VAL A 179 -2.90 7.06 9.85
CA VAL A 179 -1.77 6.33 10.40
C VAL A 179 -0.91 5.86 9.24
N PHE A 180 0.41 5.99 9.38
CA PHE A 180 1.36 5.45 8.41
C PHE A 180 2.52 4.77 9.12
N VAL A 181 2.59 3.46 8.98
CA VAL A 181 3.72 2.64 9.41
C VAL A 181 4.52 2.29 8.17
N ARG A 182 5.75 2.80 8.11
CA ARG A 182 6.66 2.52 7.00
C ARG A 182 7.02 1.04 6.97
N PRO A 183 7.14 0.44 5.77
CA PRO A 183 7.74 -0.87 5.62
C PRO A 183 9.15 -0.87 6.24
N GLY A 184 9.41 -1.77 7.20
CA GLY A 184 10.69 -1.85 7.93
C GLY A 184 11.88 -2.10 7.01
N ASP A 185 11.66 -2.84 5.91
CA ASP A 185 12.66 -3.09 4.88
C ASP A 185 13.08 -1.80 4.12
N LEU A 186 12.28 -0.72 4.20
CA LEU A 186 12.62 0.60 3.63
C LEU A 186 13.34 1.51 4.64
N VAL A 187 13.40 1.14 5.92
CA VAL A 187 14.05 1.95 6.98
C VAL A 187 15.56 1.67 7.04
N GLN A 188 16.03 0.59 6.41
CA GLN A 188 17.44 0.16 6.38
C GLN A 188 18.13 0.32 5.01
N ALA A 189 17.44 0.88 4.01
CA ALA A 189 17.97 1.11 2.66
C ALA A 189 18.53 2.52 2.47
#